data_AF-A0A7Y2CVJ2-F1
#
_entry.id   AF-A0A7Y2CVJ2-F1
#
_cell.length_a   1.000
_cell.length_b   1.000
_cell.length_c   1.000
_cell.angle_alpha   90.00
_cell.angle_beta   90.00
_cell.angle_gamma   90.00
#
_symmetry.space_group_name_H-M   'P 1'
#
loop_
_entity.id
_entity.type
_entity.pdbx_description
1 polymer ?
#
loop_
_entity_poly.entity_id
_entity_poly.type
_entity_poly.pdbx_seq_one_letter_code
_entity_poly.pdbx_strand_id
1 'polypeptide(L)'
;MSLDTLPDLRCLMMVDGTLFGHVEDASTLCPMEIRQGSALAPFETCDQAPITLFNPARRHDFDASDLPRKTSSRPAEETPGDVYACWVNHLPDWALQGSDTVQLMINRHDRPCEVFLNAPINIPDVQEGMVFEALLAVHRANAQLCLRLVDPISGKEETLRFPFDGAHSGGAHPSGYAQVRQPLPDRFSACRIELSIEYLGHSGQDKQTEPFLFLADICVRQDATEHDQLSILRPEWLLGDTPQQQGQWIKAPLPAALVPGQGISVTLGGQTYPFTPMSKPDFTVRENYGHTLVCASAQGMDLLLCIDGQHVAPVRINRNDTIIRIPNRFLTGHVRHLSLKDRSGCVTLFEQQQLMPAIVTPGDVMQRESTAPFPATLFAQTPLRYAGLKAILENAGPETDLAQLAHALHTVEGGHENIKLLPLCFPTVEKPDVSVIIPAHNGIELTYLALCSLLLAQNDASFEVIVVDDGSTDETRALETLVQGINVVRNRTPSGSSAPAMRARNRHAAPTWRS
;
A
#
# COMPACT_ATOMS: atom_id res chain seq x y z
N MET A 1 24.58 -6.43 18.45
CA MET A 1 25.16 -7.55 19.20
C MET A 1 26.32 -8.12 18.37
N SER A 2 27.41 -8.57 18.99
CA SER A 2 28.50 -9.23 18.27
C SER A 2 28.05 -10.62 17.79
N LEU A 3 28.53 -11.06 16.61
CA LEU A 3 28.40 -12.42 16.08
C LEU A 3 28.92 -13.51 17.04
N ASP A 4 29.67 -13.13 18.10
CA ASP A 4 30.17 -14.04 19.14
C ASP A 4 29.09 -14.63 20.07
N THR A 5 27.81 -14.29 19.90
CA THR A 5 26.73 -14.64 20.85
C THR A 5 25.86 -15.83 20.43
N LEU A 6 25.93 -16.29 19.18
CA LEU A 6 25.18 -17.43 18.62
C LEU A 6 26.09 -18.23 17.66
N PRO A 7 26.85 -19.23 18.13
CA PRO A 7 27.91 -19.85 17.33
C PRO A 7 27.40 -20.56 16.06
N ASP A 8 26.19 -21.13 16.11
CA ASP A 8 25.63 -21.92 15.01
C ASP A 8 24.78 -21.08 14.03
N LEU A 9 24.44 -19.84 14.39
CA LEU A 9 23.57 -18.95 13.61
C LEU A 9 24.37 -17.79 13.02
N ARG A 10 24.56 -17.81 11.70
CA ARG A 10 25.37 -16.81 10.98
C ARG A 10 24.61 -15.52 10.73
N CYS A 11 23.30 -15.62 10.47
CA CYS A 11 22.42 -14.47 10.36
C CYS A 11 20.97 -14.84 10.64
N LEU A 12 20.18 -13.83 10.96
CA LEU A 12 18.75 -13.91 11.22
C LEU A 12 18.07 -12.70 10.57
N MET A 13 17.13 -12.96 9.68
CA MET A 13 16.31 -11.94 9.05
C MET A 13 14.83 -12.25 9.21
N MET A 14 13.99 -11.25 8.99
CA MET A 14 12.55 -11.35 9.05
C MET A 14 11.93 -10.68 7.83
N VAL A 15 10.95 -11.34 7.21
CA VAL A 15 10.19 -10.83 6.08
C VAL A 15 8.85 -11.57 5.96
N ASP A 16 7.79 -10.82 5.67
CA ASP A 16 6.41 -11.30 5.46
C ASP A 16 5.92 -12.30 6.52
N GLY A 17 6.02 -11.91 7.79
CA GLY A 17 5.57 -12.73 8.91
C GLY A 17 6.43 -13.98 9.15
N THR A 18 7.61 -14.10 8.55
CA THR A 18 8.49 -15.27 8.69
C THR A 18 9.90 -14.84 9.08
N LEU A 19 10.52 -15.58 10.00
CA LEU A 19 11.94 -15.47 10.30
C LEU A 19 12.71 -16.49 9.50
N PHE A 20 13.88 -16.08 9.02
CA PHE A 20 14.83 -16.93 8.33
C PHE A 20 16.19 -16.84 9.01
N GLY A 21 16.74 -18.00 9.36
CA GLY A 21 18.09 -18.13 9.89
C GLY A 21 19.00 -18.84 8.90
N HIS A 22 20.27 -18.45 8.86
CA HIS A 22 21.30 -19.21 8.13
C HIS A 22 22.24 -19.88 9.11
N VAL A 23 22.41 -21.20 8.97
CA VAL A 23 23.23 -22.05 9.83
C VAL A 23 24.23 -22.84 9.00
N GLU A 24 25.27 -23.39 9.63
CA GLU A 24 26.24 -24.24 8.92
C GLU A 24 25.65 -25.59 8.52
N ASP A 25 25.05 -26.29 9.49
CA ASP A 25 24.39 -27.58 9.31
C ASP A 25 23.15 -27.63 10.23
N ALA A 26 21.96 -27.71 9.64
CA ALA A 26 20.71 -27.75 10.36
C ALA A 26 20.50 -29.09 11.10
N SER A 27 21.19 -30.16 10.70
CA SER A 27 21.09 -31.48 11.36
C SER A 27 21.77 -31.52 12.73
N THR A 28 22.75 -30.64 12.94
CA THR A 28 23.47 -30.51 14.21
C THR A 28 22.94 -29.38 15.09
N LEU A 29 21.98 -28.60 14.60
CA LEU A 29 21.44 -27.45 15.30
C LEU A 29 20.65 -27.89 16.54
N CYS A 30 20.94 -27.28 17.68
CA CYS A 30 20.09 -27.42 18.86
C CYS A 30 18.66 -26.93 18.53
N PRO A 31 17.61 -27.45 19.20
CA PRO A 31 16.25 -26.96 19.00
C PRO A 31 16.21 -25.43 19.10
N MET A 32 15.70 -24.82 18.03
CA MET A 32 15.60 -23.38 17.90
C MET A 32 14.13 -23.01 17.72
N GLU A 33 13.68 -22.01 18.45
CA GLU A 33 12.29 -21.56 18.43
C GLU A 33 12.21 -20.04 18.59
N ILE A 34 11.23 -19.42 17.93
CA ILE A 34 10.85 -18.05 18.21
C ILE A 34 9.76 -18.03 19.29
N ARG A 35 9.85 -17.05 20.19
CA ARG A 35 8.89 -16.75 21.23
C ARG A 35 8.37 -15.31 21.10
N GLN A 36 7.06 -15.18 21.23
CA GLN A 36 6.36 -13.90 21.31
C GLN A 36 5.37 -13.98 22.48
N GLY A 37 5.79 -13.49 23.64
CA GLY A 37 5.05 -13.71 24.88
C GLY A 37 4.97 -15.21 25.23
N SER A 38 3.75 -15.74 25.36
CA SER A 38 3.52 -17.17 25.60
C SER A 38 3.46 -18.03 24.33
N ALA A 39 3.35 -17.41 23.15
CA ALA A 39 3.30 -18.12 21.89
C ALA A 39 4.71 -18.50 21.43
N LEU A 40 4.84 -19.67 20.80
CA LEU A 40 6.11 -20.18 20.27
C LEU A 40 5.92 -20.79 18.88
N ALA A 41 6.96 -20.74 18.05
CA ALA A 41 7.05 -21.48 16.80
C ALA A 41 8.46 -22.05 16.62
N PRO A 42 8.61 -23.37 16.36
CA PRO A 42 9.91 -23.97 16.10
C PRO A 42 10.44 -23.60 14.72
N PHE A 43 11.78 -23.58 14.57
CA PHE A 43 12.42 -23.48 13.27
C PHE A 43 12.46 -24.84 12.57
N GLU A 44 12.23 -24.83 11.26
CA GLU A 44 12.34 -25.96 10.36
C GLU A 44 13.32 -25.67 9.22
N THR A 45 13.83 -26.71 8.56
CA THR A 45 14.69 -26.56 7.38
C THR A 45 13.96 -25.86 6.23
N CYS A 46 14.67 -25.02 5.49
CA CYS A 46 14.14 -24.27 4.36
C CYS A 46 14.95 -24.58 3.10
N ASP A 47 14.31 -25.22 2.13
CA ASP A 47 14.95 -25.64 0.87
C ASP A 47 15.23 -24.46 -0.08
N GLN A 48 14.57 -23.33 0.12
CA GLN A 48 14.75 -22.13 -0.67
C GLN A 48 15.61 -21.11 0.07
N ALA A 49 16.59 -20.52 -0.61
CA ALA A 49 17.34 -19.40 -0.07
C ALA A 49 16.46 -18.13 -0.14
N PRO A 50 15.95 -17.60 0.98
CA PRO A 50 15.03 -16.46 0.97
C PRO A 50 15.68 -15.20 0.39
N ILE A 51 17.01 -15.08 0.48
CA ILE A 51 17.76 -13.98 -0.15
C ILE A 51 17.55 -13.92 -1.66
N THR A 52 17.33 -15.06 -2.33
CA THR A 52 17.02 -15.07 -3.77
C THR A 52 15.60 -14.62 -4.10
N LEU A 53 14.69 -14.66 -3.11
CA LEU A 53 13.28 -14.27 -3.26
C LEU A 53 13.06 -12.79 -2.88
N PHE A 54 13.89 -12.26 -1.99
CA PHE A 54 13.74 -10.92 -1.43
C PHE A 54 14.97 -10.05 -1.64
N ASN A 55 15.84 -10.39 -2.61
CA ASN A 55 17.05 -9.63 -2.88
C ASN A 55 16.65 -8.19 -3.21
N PRO A 56 16.91 -7.20 -2.35
CA PRO A 56 16.72 -5.85 -2.77
C PRO A 56 17.73 -5.63 -3.88
N ALA A 57 17.26 -5.35 -5.11
CA ALA A 57 18.10 -4.77 -6.13
C ALA A 57 18.96 -3.70 -5.44
N ARG A 58 20.30 -3.93 -5.36
CA ARG A 58 21.20 -3.07 -4.60
C ARG A 58 20.99 -1.65 -5.11
N ARG A 59 20.45 -0.78 -4.24
CA ARG A 59 20.11 0.60 -4.57
C ARG A 59 21.01 1.54 -3.80
N HIS A 60 21.76 2.36 -4.52
CA HIS A 60 22.59 3.43 -3.97
C HIS A 60 21.93 4.76 -4.34
N ASP A 61 21.28 5.38 -3.36
CA ASP A 61 20.59 6.66 -3.55
C ASP A 61 21.57 7.83 -3.56
N PHE A 62 21.23 8.86 -4.34
CA PHE A 62 21.88 10.15 -4.26
C PHE A 62 21.46 10.88 -2.98
N ASP A 63 22.43 11.27 -2.15
CA ASP A 63 22.17 12.03 -0.93
C ASP A 63 21.92 13.51 -1.24
N ALA A 64 20.65 13.88 -1.39
CA ALA A 64 20.23 15.26 -1.54
C ALA A 64 20.21 16.04 -0.20
N SER A 65 20.55 15.40 0.93
CA SER A 65 20.55 16.05 2.24
C SER A 65 21.59 17.16 2.29
N ASP A 66 21.13 18.38 2.60
CA ASP A 66 21.96 19.59 2.65
C ASP A 66 22.64 19.92 1.30
N LEU A 67 22.11 19.40 0.19
CA LEU A 67 22.66 19.63 -1.14
C LEU A 67 22.84 21.12 -1.49
N PRO A 68 21.95 22.06 -1.13
CA PRO A 68 22.17 23.48 -1.40
C PRO A 68 23.51 24.03 -0.88
N ARG A 69 24.08 23.43 0.17
CA ARG A 69 25.42 23.77 0.71
C ARG A 69 26.56 22.98 0.09
N LYS A 70 26.25 21.90 -0.63
CA LYS A 70 27.19 21.00 -1.31
C LYS A 70 27.11 21.20 -2.84
N THR A 71 27.12 22.44 -3.29
CA THR A 71 27.17 22.76 -4.74
C THR A 71 28.26 23.78 -5.01
N SER A 72 28.72 23.82 -6.26
CA SER A 72 29.63 24.86 -6.76
C SER A 72 29.37 25.06 -8.25
N SER A 73 29.90 26.14 -8.83
CA SER A 73 29.79 26.37 -10.27
C SER A 73 31.12 26.69 -10.94
N ARG A 74 31.13 26.54 -12.27
CA ARG A 74 32.15 27.06 -13.16
C ARG A 74 31.49 27.96 -14.20
N PRO A 75 31.88 29.25 -14.33
CA PRO A 75 32.87 29.95 -13.48
C PRO A 75 32.41 30.03 -12.00
N ALA A 76 33.38 30.10 -11.09
CA ALA A 76 33.08 30.17 -9.65
C ALA A 76 32.29 31.44 -9.30
N GLU A 77 31.39 31.33 -8.32
CA GLU A 77 30.60 32.46 -7.84
C GLU A 77 31.46 33.44 -7.03
N GLU A 78 31.30 34.73 -7.28
CA GLU A 78 31.90 35.79 -6.45
C GLU A 78 31.06 36.00 -5.19
N THR A 79 29.74 36.09 -5.36
CA THR A 79 28.75 36.06 -4.28
C THR A 79 27.90 34.80 -4.43
N PRO A 80 27.67 34.01 -3.36
CA PRO A 80 26.80 32.84 -3.42
C PRO A 80 25.41 33.21 -3.95
N GLY A 81 24.95 32.49 -4.97
CA GLY A 81 23.68 32.79 -5.62
C GLY A 81 23.79 33.68 -6.86
N ASP A 82 24.96 34.21 -7.22
CA ASP A 82 25.09 35.06 -8.40
C ASP A 82 24.97 34.31 -9.73
N VAL A 83 25.28 33.01 -9.75
CA VAL A 83 25.23 32.18 -10.97
C VAL A 83 23.98 31.32 -10.98
N TYR A 84 23.65 30.69 -9.85
CA TYR A 84 22.52 29.77 -9.73
C TYR A 84 21.95 29.79 -8.31
N ALA A 85 20.75 29.26 -8.15
CA ALA A 85 20.21 28.88 -6.85
C ALA A 85 19.75 27.42 -6.89
N CYS A 86 20.04 26.68 -5.81
CA CYS A 86 19.75 25.25 -5.72
C CYS A 86 18.89 24.97 -4.48
N TRP A 87 17.85 24.18 -4.67
CA TRP A 87 17.00 23.70 -3.59
C TRP A 87 16.68 22.21 -3.75
N VAL A 88 16.09 21.63 -2.72
CA VAL A 88 15.50 20.30 -2.75
C VAL A 88 14.05 20.43 -2.31
N ASN A 89 13.11 20.04 -3.17
CA ASN A 89 11.66 20.05 -2.90
C ASN A 89 11.09 21.40 -2.39
N HIS A 90 11.69 22.54 -2.78
CA HIS A 90 11.26 23.86 -2.32
C HIS A 90 9.98 24.35 -3.00
N LEU A 91 9.85 24.06 -4.30
CA LEU A 91 8.64 24.29 -5.09
C LEU A 91 7.83 22.97 -5.14
N PRO A 92 6.81 22.78 -4.29
CA PRO A 92 6.13 21.49 -4.13
C PRO A 92 5.39 21.03 -5.40
N ASP A 93 4.82 21.96 -6.16
CA ASP A 93 4.13 21.65 -7.43
C ASP A 93 5.10 21.15 -8.52
N TRP A 94 6.41 21.40 -8.32
CA TRP A 94 7.51 21.04 -9.23
C TRP A 94 8.46 20.03 -8.58
N ALA A 95 7.98 19.29 -7.58
CA ALA A 95 8.70 18.23 -6.91
C ALA A 95 7.99 16.90 -7.13
N LEU A 96 8.74 15.88 -7.53
CA LEU A 96 8.22 14.53 -7.74
C LEU A 96 7.69 13.96 -6.42
N GLN A 97 6.45 13.48 -6.41
CA GLN A 97 5.84 12.94 -5.21
C GLN A 97 6.60 11.69 -4.71
N GLY A 98 7.07 11.73 -3.46
CA GLY A 98 7.74 10.60 -2.82
C GLY A 98 9.23 10.46 -3.14
N SER A 99 9.85 11.43 -3.82
CA SER A 99 11.29 11.48 -4.09
C SER A 99 11.86 12.86 -3.74
N ASP A 100 13.14 12.92 -3.42
CA ASP A 100 13.88 14.18 -3.46
C ASP A 100 14.01 14.65 -4.92
N THR A 101 13.70 15.92 -5.16
CA THR A 101 13.84 16.61 -6.44
C THR A 101 14.78 17.79 -6.24
N VAL A 102 15.94 17.72 -6.89
CA VAL A 102 16.88 18.85 -7.01
C VAL A 102 16.26 19.87 -7.95
N GLN A 103 16.17 21.12 -7.49
CA GLN A 103 15.57 22.23 -8.22
C GLN A 103 16.64 23.30 -8.39
N LEU A 104 17.06 23.53 -9.63
CA LEU A 104 18.14 24.44 -9.98
C LEU A 104 17.59 25.59 -10.82
N MET A 105 17.74 26.82 -10.35
CA MET A 105 17.46 28.04 -11.10
C MET A 105 18.79 28.66 -11.55
N ILE A 106 18.89 29.07 -12.82
CA ILE A 106 20.09 29.76 -13.31
C ILE A 106 19.86 31.27 -13.25
N ASN A 107 20.51 31.95 -12.30
CA ASN A 107 20.37 33.39 -12.10
C ASN A 107 21.09 34.16 -13.22
N ARG A 108 22.32 33.75 -13.53
CA ARG A 108 23.13 34.33 -14.61
C ARG A 108 22.94 33.57 -15.92
N HIS A 109 21.73 33.63 -16.45
CA HIS A 109 21.31 32.83 -17.60
C HIS A 109 21.68 33.44 -18.98
N ASP A 110 22.42 34.55 -19.01
CA ASP A 110 22.95 35.21 -20.21
C ASP A 110 24.17 34.49 -20.81
N ARG A 111 24.80 33.58 -20.06
CA ARG A 111 26.01 32.85 -20.44
C ARG A 111 25.97 31.40 -19.97
N PRO A 112 26.71 30.48 -20.62
CA PRO A 112 26.84 29.12 -20.15
C PRO A 112 27.53 29.02 -18.78
N CYS A 113 27.14 28.03 -17.99
CA CYS A 113 27.80 27.66 -16.75
C CYS A 113 27.66 26.16 -16.50
N GLU A 114 28.51 25.62 -15.63
CA GLU A 114 28.38 24.25 -15.14
C GLU A 114 28.18 24.29 -13.63
N VAL A 115 27.15 23.62 -13.13
CA VAL A 115 26.86 23.51 -11.70
C VAL A 115 27.18 22.09 -11.24
N PHE A 116 28.09 21.95 -10.28
CA PHE A 116 28.52 20.69 -9.71
C PHE A 116 27.66 20.35 -8.48
N LEU A 117 27.16 19.12 -8.43
CA LEU A 117 26.48 18.56 -7.27
C LEU A 117 27.53 17.79 -6.46
N ASN A 118 28.11 18.41 -5.43
CA ASN A 118 29.24 17.90 -4.66
C ASN A 118 28.81 16.84 -3.61
N ALA A 119 27.98 15.90 -4.05
CA ALA A 119 27.46 14.78 -3.28
C ALA A 119 27.59 13.49 -4.13
N PRO A 120 28.79 12.88 -4.21
CA PRO A 120 29.00 11.75 -5.08
C PRO A 120 28.24 10.51 -4.59
N ILE A 121 27.76 9.69 -5.53
CA ILE A 121 27.22 8.36 -5.22
C ILE A 121 28.38 7.38 -5.20
N ASN A 122 28.58 6.67 -4.09
CA ASN A 122 29.67 5.69 -3.94
C ASN A 122 29.12 4.27 -4.01
N ILE A 123 29.63 3.49 -4.96
CA ILE A 123 29.31 2.09 -5.21
C ILE A 123 30.58 1.27 -4.94
N PRO A 124 30.74 0.68 -3.75
CA PRO A 124 31.97 0.01 -3.36
C PRO A 124 32.20 -1.33 -4.08
N ASP A 125 31.14 -1.97 -4.58
CA ASP A 125 31.16 -3.26 -5.25
C ASP A 125 30.20 -3.21 -6.45
N VAL A 126 30.75 -2.94 -7.64
CA VAL A 126 30.00 -2.87 -8.89
C VAL A 126 29.76 -4.28 -9.41
N GLN A 127 28.51 -4.62 -9.66
CA GLN A 127 28.09 -5.92 -10.18
C GLN A 127 27.52 -5.79 -11.60
N GLU A 128 27.59 -6.86 -12.36
CA GLU A 128 26.98 -6.94 -13.70
C GLU A 128 25.50 -6.59 -13.61
N GLY A 129 25.02 -5.72 -14.49
CA GLY A 129 23.63 -5.27 -14.50
C GLY A 129 23.30 -4.07 -13.60
N MET A 130 24.26 -3.45 -12.89
CA MET A 130 23.97 -2.18 -12.20
C MET A 130 23.77 -1.02 -13.19
N VAL A 131 22.74 -0.20 -12.97
CA VAL A 131 22.32 0.91 -13.84
C VAL A 131 22.12 2.17 -13.01
N PHE A 132 22.76 3.27 -13.43
CA PHE A 132 22.44 4.63 -12.97
C PHE A 132 21.13 5.09 -13.60
N GLU A 133 20.25 5.68 -12.79
CA GLU A 133 19.00 6.26 -13.22
C GLU A 133 18.76 7.65 -12.64
N ALA A 134 18.11 8.51 -13.42
CA ALA A 134 17.63 9.81 -12.99
C ALA A 134 16.43 10.26 -13.86
N LEU A 135 15.56 11.07 -13.28
CA LEU A 135 14.45 11.73 -13.98
C LEU A 135 14.79 13.21 -14.20
N LEU A 136 14.78 13.66 -15.45
CA LEU A 136 15.16 15.01 -15.85
C LEU A 136 13.97 15.81 -16.36
N ALA A 137 13.88 17.07 -15.94
CA ALA A 137 12.92 18.02 -16.50
C ALA A 137 13.51 19.42 -16.58
N VAL A 138 12.97 20.25 -17.46
CA VAL A 138 13.52 21.57 -17.76
C VAL A 138 12.45 22.58 -18.11
N HIS A 139 12.69 23.83 -17.74
CA HIS A 139 11.86 24.97 -18.10
C HIS A 139 12.73 26.12 -18.61
N ARG A 140 12.53 26.52 -19.88
CA ARG A 140 13.25 27.64 -20.55
C ARG A 140 14.78 27.51 -20.61
N ALA A 141 15.34 26.31 -20.48
CA ALA A 141 16.78 26.06 -20.58
C ALA A 141 17.11 25.10 -21.73
N ASN A 142 18.31 25.26 -22.30
CA ASN A 142 19.05 24.20 -22.97
C ASN A 142 20.18 23.79 -22.02
N ALA A 143 20.21 22.52 -21.62
CA ALA A 143 21.20 22.02 -20.67
C ALA A 143 21.46 20.53 -20.87
N GLN A 144 22.51 20.01 -20.22
CA GLN A 144 22.85 18.60 -20.19
C GLN A 144 23.22 18.17 -18.76
N LEU A 145 22.79 16.98 -18.36
CA LEU A 145 23.32 16.29 -17.19
C LEU A 145 24.64 15.63 -17.59
N CYS A 146 25.69 15.94 -16.86
CA CYS A 146 26.99 15.32 -16.96
C CYS A 146 27.14 14.27 -15.86
N LEU A 147 27.44 13.05 -16.26
CA LEU A 147 27.65 11.90 -15.38
C LEU A 147 29.13 11.49 -15.50
N ARG A 148 29.93 11.78 -14.47
CA ARG A 148 31.33 11.37 -14.42
C ARG A 148 31.48 10.14 -13.51
N LEU A 149 31.82 9.02 -14.13
CA LEU A 149 32.02 7.73 -13.49
C LEU A 149 33.51 7.53 -13.26
N VAL A 150 33.93 7.29 -12.02
CA VAL A 150 35.34 7.07 -11.67
C VAL A 150 35.47 5.75 -10.92
N ASP A 151 36.36 4.87 -11.36
CA ASP A 151 36.77 3.72 -10.56
C ASP A 151 37.87 4.16 -9.58
N PRO A 152 37.60 4.22 -8.27
CA PRO A 152 38.57 4.70 -7.29
C PRO A 152 39.76 3.75 -7.10
N ILE A 153 39.65 2.49 -7.57
CA ILE A 153 40.70 1.48 -7.45
C ILE A 153 41.65 1.57 -8.63
N SER A 154 41.11 1.56 -9.86
CA SER A 154 41.95 1.60 -11.07
C SER A 154 42.30 3.01 -11.56
N GLY A 155 41.59 4.03 -11.07
CA GLY A 155 41.72 5.41 -11.53
C GLY A 155 41.14 5.68 -12.92
N LYS A 156 40.49 4.69 -13.54
CA LYS A 156 39.82 4.87 -14.83
C LYS A 156 38.58 5.73 -14.66
N GLU A 157 38.30 6.57 -15.65
CA GLU A 157 37.12 7.43 -15.64
C GLU A 157 36.42 7.45 -17.00
N GLU A 158 35.13 7.76 -16.96
CA GLU A 158 34.28 7.96 -18.12
C GLU A 158 33.32 9.12 -17.84
N THR A 159 33.06 9.97 -18.83
CA THR A 159 32.11 11.08 -18.69
C THR A 159 31.06 10.97 -19.78
N LEU A 160 29.80 10.95 -19.38
CA LEU A 160 28.63 10.81 -20.23
C LEU A 160 27.76 12.07 -20.09
N ARG A 161 27.04 12.43 -21.15
CA ARG A 161 26.22 13.65 -21.20
C ARG A 161 24.84 13.32 -21.72
N PHE A 162 23.82 13.76 -20.99
CA PHE A 162 22.42 13.50 -21.30
C PHE A 162 21.68 14.84 -21.45
N PRO A 163 21.11 15.16 -22.62
CA PRO A 163 20.40 16.41 -22.81
C PRO A 163 19.08 16.42 -22.02
N PHE A 164 18.73 17.58 -21.50
CA PHE A 164 17.38 17.81 -20.99
C PHE A 164 16.40 17.97 -22.17
N ASP A 165 15.26 17.30 -22.08
CA ASP A 165 14.21 17.38 -23.10
C ASP A 165 13.16 18.43 -22.73
N GLY A 166 13.01 19.46 -23.58
CA GLY A 166 12.06 20.55 -23.40
C GLY A 166 10.58 20.14 -23.42
N ALA A 167 10.25 18.92 -23.85
CA ALA A 167 8.90 18.37 -23.74
C ALA A 167 8.50 17.98 -22.31
N HIS A 168 9.48 17.87 -21.40
CA HIS A 168 9.29 17.39 -20.03
C HIS A 168 9.51 18.53 -19.03
N SER A 169 8.42 19.14 -18.56
CA SER A 169 8.47 20.31 -17.68
C SER A 169 8.59 19.96 -16.19
N GLY A 170 8.45 18.69 -15.82
CA GLY A 170 8.48 18.22 -14.43
C GLY A 170 7.10 18.23 -13.77
N GLY A 171 7.08 18.13 -12.43
CA GLY A 171 5.84 18.18 -11.64
C GLY A 171 5.77 17.07 -10.59
N ALA A 172 4.57 16.84 -10.04
CA ALA A 172 4.37 15.80 -9.03
C ALA A 172 4.40 14.36 -9.55
N HIS A 173 4.36 14.16 -10.88
CA HIS A 173 4.23 12.84 -11.51
C HIS A 173 5.43 12.48 -12.38
N PRO A 174 5.87 11.20 -12.40
CA PRO A 174 6.98 10.75 -13.23
C PRO A 174 6.82 11.04 -14.72
N SER A 175 5.59 11.06 -15.24
CA SER A 175 5.29 11.35 -16.64
C SER A 175 5.68 12.77 -17.08
N GLY A 176 5.96 13.67 -16.13
CA GLY A 176 6.48 15.00 -16.42
C GLY A 176 7.99 15.05 -16.68
N TYR A 177 8.70 13.93 -16.56
CA TYR A 177 10.16 13.85 -16.64
C TYR A 177 10.63 12.89 -17.74
N ALA A 178 11.77 13.20 -18.35
CA ALA A 178 12.49 12.28 -19.21
C ALA A 178 13.39 11.37 -18.37
N GLN A 179 13.37 10.07 -18.64
CA GLN A 179 14.20 9.09 -17.90
C GLN A 179 15.59 8.95 -18.54
N VAL A 180 16.62 9.07 -17.71
CA VAL A 180 17.99 8.66 -18.03
C VAL A 180 18.25 7.30 -17.40
N ARG A 181 18.77 6.37 -18.20
CA ARG A 181 19.26 5.06 -17.75
C ARG A 181 20.64 4.83 -18.34
N GLN A 182 21.62 4.50 -17.50
CA GLN A 182 22.99 4.28 -17.91
C GLN A 182 23.59 3.09 -17.15
N PRO A 183 23.84 1.94 -17.81
CA PRO A 183 24.60 0.85 -17.21
C PRO A 183 25.96 1.31 -16.71
N LEU A 184 26.37 0.83 -15.53
CA LEU A 184 27.72 1.04 -15.04
C LEU A 184 28.71 0.23 -15.90
N PRO A 185 29.92 0.75 -16.16
CA PRO A 185 30.91 0.02 -16.96
C PRO A 185 31.33 -1.30 -16.30
N ASP A 186 31.17 -2.43 -16.99
CA ASP A 186 31.53 -3.78 -16.51
C ASP A 186 33.01 -3.93 -16.08
N ARG A 187 33.86 -3.00 -16.52
CA ARG A 187 35.29 -2.95 -16.21
C ARG A 187 35.61 -2.30 -14.86
N PHE A 188 34.63 -1.75 -14.16
CA PHE A 188 34.81 -1.11 -12.86
C PHE A 188 34.48 -2.11 -11.76
N SER A 189 35.38 -2.27 -10.78
CA SER A 189 35.11 -3.07 -9.56
C SER A 189 34.46 -2.24 -8.46
N ALA A 190 34.69 -0.93 -8.47
CA ALA A 190 34.02 0.06 -7.64
C ALA A 190 33.73 1.29 -8.51
N CYS A 191 32.73 2.10 -8.16
CA CYS A 191 32.40 3.31 -8.91
C CYS A 191 32.04 4.45 -7.97
N ARG A 192 32.62 5.62 -8.23
CA ARG A 192 32.22 6.89 -7.67
C ARG A 192 31.61 7.73 -8.78
N ILE A 193 30.36 8.12 -8.60
CA ILE A 193 29.59 8.89 -9.57
C ILE A 193 29.54 10.34 -9.11
N GLU A 194 30.01 11.24 -9.97
CA GLU A 194 29.95 12.69 -9.79
C GLU A 194 28.98 13.28 -10.81
N LEU A 195 28.12 14.18 -10.36
CA LEU A 195 27.08 14.80 -11.19
C LEU A 195 27.35 16.29 -11.36
N SER A 196 27.20 16.79 -12.57
CA SER A 196 27.13 18.22 -12.86
C SER A 196 26.08 18.52 -13.93
N ILE A 197 25.60 19.76 -13.98
CA ILE A 197 24.64 20.22 -14.97
C ILE A 197 25.30 21.31 -15.78
N GLU A 198 25.48 21.07 -17.07
CA GLU A 198 26.00 22.05 -18.01
C GLU A 198 24.82 22.81 -18.63
N TYR A 199 24.65 24.07 -18.21
CA TYR A 199 23.70 24.99 -18.79
C TYR A 199 24.31 25.64 -20.04
N LEU A 200 23.66 25.47 -21.18
CA LEU A 200 24.14 25.92 -22.50
C LEU A 200 23.52 27.26 -22.92
N GLY A 201 22.33 27.59 -22.43
CA GLY A 201 21.65 28.85 -22.72
C GLY A 201 20.14 28.80 -22.55
N HIS A 202 19.50 29.96 -22.67
CA HIS A 202 18.07 30.12 -22.46
C HIS A 202 17.30 29.75 -23.73
N SER A 203 16.19 29.02 -23.60
CA SER A 203 15.38 28.53 -24.73
C SER A 203 14.01 29.23 -24.87
N GLY A 204 13.66 30.14 -23.97
CA GLY A 204 12.39 30.87 -23.98
C GLY A 204 12.37 32.12 -24.88
N GLN A 205 11.17 32.52 -25.31
CA GLN A 205 10.92 33.77 -26.06
C GLN A 205 11.17 35.01 -25.18
N ASP A 206 10.81 34.92 -23.90
CA ASP A 206 11.08 35.94 -22.90
C ASP A 206 12.34 35.59 -22.10
N LYS A 207 13.41 36.34 -22.34
CA LYS A 207 14.69 36.22 -21.65
C LYS A 207 14.71 36.90 -20.29
N GLN A 208 13.62 37.50 -19.82
CA GLN A 208 13.57 38.10 -18.48
C GLN A 208 13.24 37.08 -17.39
N THR A 209 12.60 35.97 -17.76
CA THR A 209 12.23 34.93 -16.79
C THR A 209 13.33 33.87 -16.65
N GLU A 210 13.72 33.54 -15.43
CA GLU A 210 14.79 32.59 -15.14
C GLU A 210 14.47 31.16 -15.62
N PRO A 211 15.47 30.40 -16.11
CA PRO A 211 15.32 29.00 -16.46
C PRO A 211 15.48 28.11 -15.24
N PHE A 212 14.74 27.00 -15.25
CA PHE A 212 14.75 25.99 -14.19
C PHE A 212 15.09 24.60 -14.74
N LEU A 213 15.80 23.82 -13.93
CA LEU A 213 16.21 22.46 -14.19
C LEU A 213 15.85 21.59 -12.99
N PHE A 214 15.38 20.38 -13.25
CA PHE A 214 14.89 19.47 -12.22
C PHE A 214 15.51 18.09 -12.39
N LEU A 215 16.02 17.52 -11.30
CA LEU A 215 16.54 16.14 -11.27
C LEU A 215 15.88 15.41 -10.10
N ALA A 216 15.24 14.29 -10.36
CA ALA A 216 14.54 13.48 -9.36
C ALA A 216 14.92 12.00 -9.46
N ASP A 217 14.63 11.24 -8.41
CA ASP A 217 14.84 9.78 -8.29
C ASP A 217 16.25 9.32 -8.72
N ILE A 218 17.27 10.11 -8.36
CA ILE A 218 18.66 9.85 -8.74
C ILE A 218 19.19 8.67 -7.91
N CYS A 219 19.52 7.57 -8.56
CA CYS A 219 20.07 6.39 -7.90
C CYS A 219 20.89 5.51 -8.84
N VAL A 220 21.63 4.57 -8.28
CA VAL A 220 22.09 3.37 -8.99
C VAL A 220 21.31 2.18 -8.46
N ARG A 221 20.79 1.34 -9.35
CA ARG A 221 20.09 0.11 -8.99
C ARG A 221 20.52 -1.07 -9.84
N GLN A 222 20.41 -2.28 -9.31
CA GLN A 222 20.50 -3.49 -10.12
C GLN A 222 19.35 -3.50 -11.16
N ASP A 223 19.67 -3.68 -12.43
CA ASP A 223 18.69 -3.85 -13.51
C ASP A 223 17.97 -5.16 -13.25
N ALA A 224 16.74 -5.04 -12.81
CA ALA A 224 15.92 -6.17 -12.43
C ALA A 224 15.70 -7.06 -13.66
N THR A 225 16.01 -8.35 -13.55
CA THR A 225 15.33 -9.35 -14.39
C THR A 225 13.83 -9.29 -14.10
N GLU A 226 12.96 -9.79 -14.98
CA GLU A 226 11.49 -9.77 -14.77
C GLU A 226 11.03 -10.38 -13.41
N HIS A 227 11.89 -11.14 -12.73
CA HIS A 227 11.68 -11.64 -11.37
C HIS A 227 12.01 -10.64 -10.23
N ASP A 228 12.92 -9.69 -10.44
CA ASP A 228 13.39 -8.73 -9.41
C ASP A 228 12.46 -7.52 -9.25
N GLN A 229 11.57 -7.25 -10.23
CA GLN A 229 10.62 -6.14 -10.17
C GLN A 229 9.46 -6.35 -9.18
N LEU A 230 9.42 -7.50 -8.49
CA LEU A 230 8.23 -7.97 -7.75
C LEU A 230 8.35 -7.98 -6.23
N SER A 231 9.53 -7.89 -5.62
CA SER A 231 9.61 -7.84 -4.15
C SER A 231 9.54 -6.41 -3.63
N ILE A 232 8.31 -5.91 -3.41
CA ILE A 232 8.05 -4.64 -2.70
C ILE A 232 8.59 -4.71 -1.25
N LEU A 233 8.73 -5.91 -0.70
CA LEU A 233 9.25 -6.18 0.63
C LEU A 233 10.77 -6.06 0.69
N ARG A 234 11.29 -5.58 1.82
CA ARG A 234 12.71 -5.65 2.17
C ARG A 234 12.92 -6.37 3.50
N PRO A 235 13.78 -7.40 3.56
CA PRO A 235 14.05 -8.09 4.81
C PRO A 235 14.62 -7.17 5.89
N GLU A 236 14.18 -7.37 7.12
CA GLU A 236 14.77 -6.76 8.31
C GLU A 236 15.80 -7.73 8.90
N TRP A 237 17.06 -7.30 9.00
CA TRP A 237 18.15 -8.11 9.54
C TRP A 237 18.24 -7.91 11.06
N LEU A 238 17.86 -8.95 11.82
CA LEU A 238 17.92 -8.96 13.28
C LEU A 238 19.33 -9.30 13.79
N LEU A 239 20.06 -10.12 13.04
CA LEU A 239 21.43 -10.54 13.32
C LEU A 239 22.20 -10.73 12.02
N GLY A 240 23.41 -10.17 11.95
CA GLY A 240 24.29 -10.32 10.79
C GLY A 240 23.70 -9.74 9.51
N ASP A 241 24.30 -10.10 8.38
CA ASP A 241 23.91 -9.66 7.04
C ASP A 241 23.82 -10.89 6.10
N THR A 242 23.79 -10.64 4.79
CA THR A 242 23.83 -11.70 3.76
C THR A 242 25.02 -12.65 4.00
N PRO A 243 24.78 -13.96 4.20
CA PRO A 243 25.84 -14.92 4.46
C PRO A 243 26.71 -15.10 3.21
N GLN A 244 28.03 -14.98 3.39
CA GLN A 244 29.02 -15.16 2.31
C GLN A 244 29.49 -16.62 2.17
N GLN A 245 29.21 -17.45 3.18
CA GLN A 245 29.71 -18.82 3.30
C GLN A 245 28.59 -19.83 3.06
N GLN A 246 28.92 -21.01 2.51
CA GLN A 246 27.96 -22.10 2.31
C GLN A 246 27.32 -22.55 3.64
N GLY A 247 26.03 -22.86 3.60
CA GLY A 247 25.26 -23.37 4.73
C GLY A 247 23.83 -23.69 4.34
N GLN A 248 22.97 -23.84 5.35
CA GLN A 248 21.56 -24.20 5.20
C GLN A 248 20.65 -23.11 5.77
N TRP A 249 19.49 -22.93 5.15
CA TRP A 249 18.46 -22.04 5.64
C TRP A 249 17.49 -22.77 6.54
N ILE A 250 17.06 -22.10 7.59
CA ILE A 250 15.97 -22.50 8.47
C ILE A 250 14.93 -21.38 8.53
N LYS A 251 13.68 -21.71 8.82
CA LYS A 251 12.60 -20.72 8.92
C LYS A 251 11.64 -21.04 10.06
N ALA A 252 10.98 -20.00 10.59
CA ALA A 252 9.86 -20.14 11.52
C ALA A 252 8.85 -19.02 11.28
N PRO A 253 7.53 -19.30 11.30
CA PRO A 253 6.52 -18.25 11.24
C PRO A 253 6.54 -17.39 12.51
N LEU A 254 6.31 -16.09 12.38
CA LEU A 254 5.96 -15.24 13.51
C LEU A 254 4.62 -15.73 14.10
N PRO A 255 4.53 -15.95 15.42
CA PRO A 255 3.27 -16.39 16.02
C PRO A 255 2.11 -15.42 15.83
N ALA A 256 2.38 -14.11 15.80
CA ALA A 256 1.42 -13.05 15.49
C ALA A 256 2.13 -11.84 14.86
N ALA A 257 1.35 -11.00 14.16
CA ALA A 257 1.84 -9.71 13.66
C ALA A 257 2.40 -8.85 14.80
N LEU A 258 3.49 -8.13 14.54
CA LEU A 258 4.15 -7.29 15.53
C LEU A 258 3.62 -5.86 15.48
N VAL A 259 3.68 -5.18 16.63
CA VAL A 259 3.51 -3.72 16.69
C VAL A 259 4.84 -3.05 17.10
N PRO A 260 5.05 -1.76 16.78
CA PRO A 260 6.29 -1.08 17.12
C PRO A 260 6.58 -1.09 18.63
N GLY A 261 7.84 -1.39 18.98
CA GLY A 261 8.31 -1.55 20.35
C GLY A 261 8.05 -2.93 20.95
N GLN A 262 7.32 -3.82 20.26
CA GLN A 262 7.14 -5.20 20.71
C GLN A 262 8.41 -6.01 20.47
N GLY A 263 8.91 -6.63 21.54
CA GLY A 263 10.03 -7.56 21.46
C GLY A 263 9.59 -8.97 21.06
N ILE A 264 10.49 -9.67 20.39
CA ILE A 264 10.47 -11.12 20.20
C ILE A 264 11.72 -11.71 20.83
N SER A 265 11.76 -13.01 21.06
CA SER A 265 13.00 -13.68 21.42
C SER A 265 13.19 -14.98 20.65
N VAL A 266 14.44 -15.33 20.43
CA VAL A 266 14.84 -16.60 19.85
C VAL A 266 15.50 -17.43 20.94
N THR A 267 15.05 -18.65 21.13
CA THR A 267 15.67 -19.61 22.05
C THR A 267 16.48 -20.62 21.24
N LEU A 268 17.76 -20.81 21.59
CA LEU A 268 18.66 -21.80 20.99
C LEU A 268 19.40 -22.53 22.11
N GLY A 269 19.28 -23.85 22.18
CA GLY A 269 20.00 -24.66 23.19
C GLY A 269 19.72 -24.25 24.64
N GLY A 270 18.52 -23.72 24.92
CA GLY A 270 18.11 -23.23 26.24
C GLY A 270 18.53 -21.78 26.57
N GLN A 271 19.33 -21.13 25.73
CA GLN A 271 19.64 -19.70 25.83
C GLN A 271 18.60 -18.87 25.07
N THR A 272 18.23 -17.69 25.60
CA THR A 272 17.20 -16.82 24.98
C THR A 272 17.78 -15.47 24.62
N TYR A 273 17.56 -15.08 23.36
CA TYR A 273 18.11 -13.86 22.75
C TYR A 273 16.97 -12.92 22.37
N PRO A 274 16.86 -11.73 23.00
CA PRO A 274 15.80 -10.79 22.70
C PRO A 274 16.13 -9.92 21.48
N PHE A 275 15.11 -9.63 20.67
CA PHE A 275 15.16 -8.69 19.55
C PHE A 275 13.97 -7.75 19.61
N THR A 276 14.19 -6.51 19.19
CA THR A 276 13.10 -5.53 18.99
C THR A 276 13.17 -5.09 17.54
N PRO A 277 12.40 -5.73 16.64
CA PRO A 277 12.54 -5.50 15.19
C PRO A 277 12.30 -4.05 14.78
N MET A 278 11.44 -3.34 15.48
CA MET A 278 11.23 -1.91 15.28
C MET A 278 10.99 -1.22 16.61
N SER A 279 11.76 -0.17 16.89
CA SER A 279 11.50 0.74 18.00
C SER A 279 10.20 1.50 17.76
N LYS A 280 9.45 1.84 18.82
CA LYS A 280 8.20 2.60 18.70
C LYS A 280 8.49 4.01 18.14
N PRO A 281 8.06 4.33 16.90
CA PRO A 281 8.25 5.66 16.35
C PRO A 281 7.21 6.63 16.91
N ASP A 282 7.51 7.92 16.86
CA ASP A 282 6.48 8.95 16.93
C ASP A 282 5.80 9.05 15.56
N PHE A 283 4.77 8.24 15.34
CA PHE A 283 4.01 8.15 14.11
C PHE A 283 2.51 8.13 14.43
N THR A 284 1.72 8.92 13.71
CA THR A 284 0.27 8.95 13.83
C THR A 284 -0.40 9.15 12.47
N VAL A 285 -1.57 8.54 12.28
CA VAL A 285 -2.50 8.92 11.21
C VAL A 285 -3.43 9.98 11.78
N ARG A 286 -3.24 11.24 11.36
CA ARG A 286 -4.01 12.39 11.86
C ARG A 286 -5.40 12.45 11.25
N GLU A 287 -5.48 12.19 9.94
CA GLU A 287 -6.73 12.22 9.19
C GLU A 287 -6.82 11.00 8.28
N ASN A 288 -8.03 10.44 8.19
CA ASN A 288 -8.34 9.30 7.35
C ASN A 288 -9.67 9.57 6.65
N TYR A 289 -9.61 9.84 5.35
CA TYR A 289 -10.78 10.15 4.52
C TYR A 289 -11.24 8.95 3.68
N GLY A 290 -10.74 7.74 3.97
CA GLY A 290 -11.03 6.52 3.21
C GLY A 290 -10.25 6.41 1.88
N HIS A 291 -10.04 7.53 1.20
CA HIS A 291 -9.27 7.63 -0.06
C HIS A 291 -7.91 8.31 0.10
N THR A 292 -7.70 9.02 1.21
CA THR A 292 -6.46 9.72 1.55
C THR A 292 -6.18 9.56 3.04
N LEU A 293 -4.92 9.30 3.39
CA LEU A 293 -4.40 9.38 4.75
C LEU A 293 -3.47 10.58 4.89
N VAL A 294 -3.56 11.28 6.02
CA VAL A 294 -2.58 12.29 6.43
C VAL A 294 -1.83 11.76 7.63
N CYS A 295 -0.56 11.44 7.43
CA CYS A 295 0.32 10.84 8.43
C CYS A 295 1.31 11.86 8.97
N ALA A 296 1.52 11.92 10.27
CA ALA A 296 2.54 12.75 10.89
C ALA A 296 3.60 11.87 11.56
N SER A 297 4.87 12.25 11.44
CA SER A 297 5.95 11.61 12.18
C SER A 297 7.10 12.56 12.50
N ALA A 298 7.75 12.39 13.66
CA ALA A 298 8.96 13.15 14.01
C ALA A 298 10.22 12.69 13.24
N GLN A 299 10.17 11.54 12.57
CA GLN A 299 11.29 10.96 11.85
C GLN A 299 10.87 10.46 10.47
N GLY A 300 11.82 10.48 9.52
CA GLY A 300 11.59 9.86 8.22
C GLY A 300 11.64 8.35 8.33
N MET A 301 10.71 7.65 7.71
CA MET A 301 10.70 6.18 7.67
C MET A 301 10.07 5.68 6.39
N ASP A 302 10.38 4.44 6.05
CA ASP A 302 9.82 3.78 4.88
C ASP A 302 8.86 2.68 5.30
N LEU A 303 7.65 2.76 4.78
CA LEU A 303 6.55 1.86 5.08
C LEU A 303 6.06 1.15 3.82
N LEU A 304 5.19 0.17 4.05
CA LEU A 304 4.49 -0.59 3.04
C LEU A 304 2.98 -0.41 3.23
N LEU A 305 2.32 0.13 2.21
CA LEU A 305 0.86 0.15 2.14
C LEU A 305 0.37 -1.25 1.79
N CYS A 306 -0.49 -1.80 2.64
CA CYS A 306 -1.15 -3.07 2.44
C CYS A 306 -2.67 -2.88 2.42
N ILE A 307 -3.36 -3.55 1.49
CA ILE A 307 -4.82 -3.54 1.41
C ILE A 307 -5.31 -4.97 1.24
N ASP A 308 -6.23 -5.41 2.09
CA ASP A 308 -6.79 -6.77 2.15
C ASP A 308 -5.70 -7.85 2.23
N GLY A 309 -4.60 -7.55 2.94
CA GLY A 309 -3.44 -8.42 3.09
C GLY A 309 -2.44 -8.38 1.92
N GLN A 310 -2.78 -7.72 0.81
CA GLN A 310 -1.87 -7.58 -0.34
C GLN A 310 -0.87 -6.43 -0.13
N HIS A 311 0.41 -6.66 -0.44
CA HIS A 311 1.43 -5.61 -0.54
C HIS A 311 1.16 -4.72 -1.77
N VAL A 312 0.75 -3.47 -1.55
CA VAL A 312 0.26 -2.58 -2.61
C VAL A 312 1.34 -1.66 -3.15
N ALA A 313 2.04 -0.94 -2.27
CA ALA A 313 3.04 0.05 -2.66
C ALA A 313 3.96 0.45 -1.50
N PRO A 314 5.23 0.75 -1.76
CA PRO A 314 6.09 1.39 -0.76
C PRO A 314 5.65 2.85 -0.55
N VAL A 315 5.81 3.35 0.69
CA VAL A 315 5.44 4.71 1.09
C VAL A 315 6.56 5.32 1.92
N ARG A 316 7.05 6.49 1.52
CA ARG A 316 7.99 7.30 2.30
C ARG A 316 7.23 8.22 3.24
N ILE A 317 7.41 8.06 4.54
CA ILE A 317 6.95 9.00 5.57
C ILE A 317 8.07 10.01 5.84
N ASN A 318 7.73 11.30 5.78
CA ASN A 318 8.65 12.40 6.05
C ASN A 318 8.53 12.88 7.51
N ARG A 319 9.46 13.76 7.94
CA ARG A 319 9.42 14.40 9.28
C ARG A 319 8.26 15.39 9.48
N ASN A 320 7.44 15.60 8.45
CA ASN A 320 6.26 16.46 8.45
C ASN A 320 5.06 15.64 7.95
N ASP A 321 3.88 16.28 7.87
CA ASP A 321 2.68 15.66 7.32
C ASP A 321 2.97 15.06 5.93
N THR A 322 2.68 13.76 5.80
CA THR A 322 2.82 12.97 4.59
C THR A 322 1.43 12.56 4.13
N ILE A 323 1.09 12.88 2.88
CA ILE A 323 -0.19 12.54 2.27
C ILE A 323 -0.04 11.23 1.50
N ILE A 324 -0.78 10.21 1.91
CA ILE A 324 -0.85 8.91 1.23
C ILE A 324 -2.18 8.83 0.50
N ARG A 325 -2.15 8.75 -0.83
CA ARG A 325 -3.37 8.52 -1.65
C ARG A 325 -3.55 7.03 -1.88
N ILE A 326 -4.76 6.54 -1.62
CA ILE A 326 -5.12 5.16 -1.90
C ILE A 326 -5.23 4.97 -3.43
N PRO A 327 -4.63 3.91 -4.01
CA PRO A 327 -4.71 3.71 -5.45
C PRO A 327 -6.15 3.52 -5.93
N ASN A 328 -6.50 4.16 -7.05
CA ASN A 328 -7.88 4.20 -7.59
C ASN A 328 -8.53 2.82 -7.74
N ARG A 329 -7.75 1.76 -8.03
CA ARG A 329 -8.26 0.39 -8.15
C ARG A 329 -8.91 -0.16 -6.87
N PHE A 330 -8.63 0.42 -5.71
CA PHE A 330 -9.22 0.05 -4.43
C PHE A 330 -10.39 0.94 -4.02
N LEU A 331 -10.55 2.12 -4.64
CA LEU A 331 -11.64 3.08 -4.44
C LEU A 331 -12.92 2.57 -5.12
N THR A 332 -13.50 1.55 -4.52
CA THR A 332 -14.59 0.74 -5.10
C THR A 332 -15.90 0.87 -4.35
N GLY A 333 -15.95 1.69 -3.30
CA GLY A 333 -17.09 1.88 -2.41
C GLY A 333 -17.32 0.72 -1.45
N HIS A 334 -16.32 -0.15 -1.28
CA HIS A 334 -16.34 -1.26 -0.32
C HIS A 334 -15.51 -0.93 0.92
N VAL A 335 -15.86 -1.55 2.05
CA VAL A 335 -15.01 -1.59 3.24
C VAL A 335 -13.85 -2.52 2.95
N ARG A 336 -12.63 -2.04 3.17
CA ARG A 336 -11.40 -2.81 2.98
C ARG A 336 -10.54 -2.73 4.23
N HIS A 337 -9.69 -3.73 4.40
CA HIS A 337 -8.70 -3.77 5.46
C HIS A 337 -7.43 -3.07 5.00
N LEU A 338 -7.10 -1.92 5.58
CA LEU A 338 -5.89 -1.17 5.25
C LEU A 338 -4.88 -1.30 6.38
N SER A 339 -3.61 -1.53 6.06
CA SER A 339 -2.52 -1.41 7.01
C SER A 339 -1.31 -0.67 6.42
N LEU A 340 -0.58 0.01 7.30
CA LEU A 340 0.77 0.51 7.03
C LEU A 340 1.73 -0.33 7.86
N LYS A 341 2.61 -1.04 7.18
CA LYS A 341 3.61 -1.91 7.80
C LYS A 341 5.02 -1.38 7.57
N ASP A 342 5.99 -1.89 8.30
CA ASP A 342 7.40 -1.70 7.98
C ASP A 342 7.75 -2.34 6.62
N ARG A 343 8.95 -2.06 6.10
CA ARG A 343 9.38 -2.61 4.80
C ARG A 343 9.45 -4.13 4.76
N SER A 344 9.64 -4.80 5.90
CA SER A 344 9.61 -6.26 5.97
C SER A 344 8.20 -6.84 5.92
N GLY A 345 7.16 -6.03 6.12
CA GLY A 345 5.77 -6.48 6.17
C GLY A 345 5.38 -7.18 7.49
N CYS A 346 6.26 -7.16 8.50
CA CYS A 346 6.11 -7.92 9.73
C CYS A 346 5.62 -7.09 10.92
N VAL A 347 5.93 -5.79 10.91
CA VAL A 347 5.54 -4.84 11.96
C VAL A 347 4.45 -3.92 11.43
N THR A 348 3.27 -3.96 12.03
CA THR A 348 2.11 -3.14 11.66
C THR A 348 2.08 -1.86 12.50
N LEU A 349 2.25 -0.70 11.86
CA LEU A 349 2.22 0.62 12.52
C LEU A 349 0.81 1.19 12.61
N PHE A 350 -0.01 0.88 11.60
CA PHE A 350 -1.39 1.32 11.51
C PHE A 350 -2.22 0.24 10.82
N GLU A 351 -3.43 0.02 11.30
CA GLU A 351 -4.35 -0.95 10.75
C GLU A 351 -5.79 -0.52 11.03
N GLN A 352 -6.63 -0.52 10.00
CA GLN A 352 -8.03 -0.12 10.11
C GLN A 352 -8.88 -0.76 9.02
N GLN A 353 -10.11 -1.15 9.35
CA GLN A 353 -11.17 -1.39 8.37
C GLN A 353 -11.83 -0.06 8.01
N GLN A 354 -11.79 0.33 6.74
CA GLN A 354 -12.34 1.61 6.30
C GLN A 354 -13.11 1.48 4.99
N LEU A 355 -14.15 2.30 4.84
CA LEU A 355 -14.82 2.50 3.55
C LEU A 355 -13.85 3.19 2.59
N MET A 356 -13.61 2.58 1.43
CA MET A 356 -12.82 3.18 0.35
C MET A 356 -13.79 3.73 -0.71
N PRO A 357 -14.14 5.02 -0.67
CA PRO A 357 -15.23 5.57 -1.48
C PRO A 357 -14.89 5.50 -2.98
N ALA A 358 -15.81 4.97 -3.80
CA ALA A 358 -15.72 5.06 -5.26
C ALA A 358 -16.05 6.48 -5.78
N ILE A 359 -16.91 7.17 -5.04
CA ILE A 359 -17.33 8.55 -5.25
C ILE A 359 -17.22 9.30 -3.94
N VAL A 360 -16.75 10.53 -3.97
CA VAL A 360 -16.56 11.34 -2.74
C VAL A 360 -17.91 11.79 -2.18
N THR A 361 -18.92 11.99 -3.04
CA THR A 361 -20.29 12.27 -2.63
C THR A 361 -20.99 10.97 -2.23
N PRO A 362 -21.48 10.83 -0.98
CA PRO A 362 -22.20 9.63 -0.55
C PRO A 362 -23.41 9.31 -1.43
N GLY A 363 -23.66 8.03 -1.68
CA GLY A 363 -24.72 7.58 -2.59
C GLY A 363 -26.13 7.95 -2.12
N ASP A 364 -26.36 7.94 -0.81
CA ASP A 364 -27.62 8.38 -0.19
C ASP A 364 -27.86 9.89 -0.39
N VAL A 365 -26.82 10.72 -0.25
CA VAL A 365 -26.89 12.16 -0.56
C VAL A 365 -27.20 12.37 -2.04
N MET A 366 -26.56 11.61 -2.94
CA MET A 366 -26.90 11.69 -4.36
C MET A 366 -28.34 11.28 -4.62
N GLN A 367 -28.81 10.19 -4.03
CA GLN A 367 -30.19 9.71 -4.17
C GLN A 367 -31.23 10.71 -3.67
N ARG A 368 -30.94 11.42 -2.56
CA ARG A 368 -31.84 12.40 -1.96
C ARG A 368 -31.86 13.74 -2.71
N GLU A 369 -30.70 14.25 -3.10
CA GLU A 369 -30.55 15.61 -3.64
C GLU A 369 -30.69 15.71 -5.17
N SER A 370 -30.86 14.58 -5.87
CA SER A 370 -30.96 14.53 -7.33
C SER A 370 -32.18 13.73 -7.80
N THR A 371 -32.55 13.90 -9.06
CA THR A 371 -33.69 13.20 -9.68
C THR A 371 -33.22 11.88 -10.30
N ALA A 372 -33.91 10.77 -10.01
CA ALA A 372 -33.68 9.47 -10.65
C ALA A 372 -33.95 9.54 -12.18
N PRO A 373 -33.32 8.68 -13.02
CA PRO A 373 -32.45 7.55 -12.67
C PRO A 373 -30.96 7.93 -12.53
N PHE A 374 -30.28 7.28 -11.58
CA PHE A 374 -28.83 7.40 -11.40
C PHE A 374 -28.09 6.40 -12.29
N PRO A 375 -26.89 6.72 -12.80
CA PRO A 375 -26.03 5.72 -13.40
C PRO A 375 -25.73 4.64 -12.36
N ALA A 376 -26.30 3.44 -12.54
CA ALA A 376 -26.13 2.34 -11.59
C ALA A 376 -24.63 2.05 -11.34
N THR A 377 -23.77 2.30 -12.33
CA THR A 377 -22.31 2.16 -12.25
C THR A 377 -21.64 2.95 -11.12
N LEU A 378 -22.31 3.93 -10.50
CA LEU A 378 -21.77 4.70 -9.39
C LEU A 378 -21.82 3.96 -8.05
N PHE A 379 -22.71 2.97 -7.91
CA PHE A 379 -22.88 2.24 -6.66
C PHE A 379 -22.02 0.98 -6.62
N ALA A 380 -21.28 0.79 -5.53
CA ALA A 380 -20.43 -0.39 -5.30
C ALA A 380 -21.21 -1.72 -5.38
N GLN A 381 -22.51 -1.70 -5.04
CA GLN A 381 -23.36 -2.88 -5.08
C GLN A 381 -23.82 -3.26 -6.49
N THR A 382 -23.70 -2.37 -7.48
CA THR A 382 -24.27 -2.59 -8.80
C THR A 382 -23.67 -3.80 -9.53
N PRO A 383 -22.34 -4.00 -9.60
CA PRO A 383 -21.79 -5.20 -10.22
C PRO A 383 -22.32 -6.49 -9.60
N LEU A 384 -22.51 -6.51 -8.27
CA LEU A 384 -23.06 -7.67 -7.54
C LEU A 384 -24.53 -7.89 -7.89
N ARG A 385 -25.34 -6.82 -7.97
CA ARG A 385 -26.75 -6.89 -8.40
C ARG A 385 -26.87 -7.41 -9.83
N TYR A 386 -26.05 -6.93 -10.75
CA TYR A 386 -26.04 -7.42 -12.13
C TYR A 386 -25.59 -8.87 -12.23
N ALA A 387 -24.61 -9.30 -11.43
CA ALA A 387 -24.21 -10.71 -11.36
C ALA A 387 -25.36 -11.58 -10.83
N GLY A 388 -26.02 -11.16 -9.75
CA GLY A 388 -27.21 -11.82 -9.21
C GLY A 388 -28.32 -11.91 -10.24
N LEU A 389 -28.68 -10.81 -10.90
CA LEU A 389 -29.68 -10.79 -11.98
C LEU A 389 -29.33 -11.72 -13.14
N LYS A 390 -28.07 -11.77 -13.58
CA LYS A 390 -27.63 -12.72 -14.62
C LYS A 390 -27.86 -14.16 -14.16
N ALA A 391 -27.44 -14.49 -12.94
CA ALA A 391 -27.63 -15.82 -12.37
C ALA A 391 -29.13 -16.18 -12.23
N ILE A 392 -29.98 -15.22 -11.86
CA ILE A 392 -31.44 -15.43 -11.84
C ILE A 392 -31.94 -15.76 -13.25
N LEU A 393 -31.55 -14.98 -14.26
CA LEU A 393 -32.00 -15.18 -15.64
C LEU A 393 -31.53 -16.52 -16.22
N GLU A 394 -30.29 -16.94 -15.91
CA GLU A 394 -29.75 -18.24 -16.30
C GLU A 394 -30.52 -19.42 -15.67
N ASN A 395 -31.07 -19.22 -14.48
CA ASN A 395 -31.80 -20.25 -13.72
C ASN A 395 -33.33 -20.02 -13.71
N ALA A 396 -33.84 -19.09 -14.52
CA ALA A 396 -35.24 -18.71 -14.47
C ALA A 396 -36.15 -19.87 -14.92
N GLY A 397 -37.18 -20.14 -14.12
CA GLY A 397 -38.18 -21.17 -14.38
C GLY A 397 -39.60 -20.62 -14.29
N PRO A 398 -40.63 -21.47 -14.44
CA PRO A 398 -42.03 -21.07 -14.37
C PRO A 398 -42.43 -20.39 -13.04
N GLU A 399 -41.74 -20.73 -11.95
CA GLU A 399 -41.99 -20.20 -10.60
C GLU A 399 -41.24 -18.88 -10.32
N THR A 400 -40.43 -18.39 -11.27
CA THR A 400 -39.67 -17.15 -11.08
C THR A 400 -40.58 -15.93 -11.18
N ASP A 401 -40.78 -15.24 -10.05
CA ASP A 401 -41.57 -14.00 -10.01
C ASP A 401 -40.75 -12.80 -10.50
N LEU A 402 -40.80 -12.57 -11.82
CA LEU A 402 -40.15 -11.43 -12.46
C LEU A 402 -40.71 -10.07 -12.00
N ALA A 403 -41.97 -10.00 -11.57
CA ALA A 403 -42.57 -8.75 -11.11
C ALA A 403 -42.03 -8.36 -9.72
N GLN A 404 -41.89 -9.32 -8.82
CA GLN A 404 -41.22 -9.13 -7.54
C GLN A 404 -39.76 -8.72 -7.72
N LEU A 405 -39.04 -9.36 -8.64
CA LEU A 405 -37.64 -9.01 -8.92
C LEU A 405 -37.50 -7.59 -9.50
N ALA A 406 -38.39 -7.20 -10.41
CA ALA A 406 -38.43 -5.84 -10.94
C ALA A 406 -38.71 -4.80 -9.83
N HIS A 407 -39.63 -5.12 -8.91
CA HIS A 407 -39.91 -4.28 -7.74
C HIS A 407 -38.72 -4.18 -6.78
N ALA A 408 -38.08 -5.31 -6.48
CA ALA A 408 -36.89 -5.36 -5.65
C ALA A 408 -35.77 -4.51 -6.25
N LEU A 409 -35.54 -4.63 -7.57
CA LEU A 409 -34.55 -3.83 -8.29
C LEU A 409 -34.85 -2.32 -8.19
N HIS A 410 -36.09 -1.93 -8.48
CA HIS A 410 -36.50 -0.53 -8.37
C HIS A 410 -36.32 0.03 -6.95
N THR A 411 -36.65 -0.77 -5.94
CA THR A 411 -36.52 -0.40 -4.53
C THR A 411 -35.05 -0.19 -4.13
N VAL A 412 -34.14 -1.09 -4.52
CA VAL A 412 -32.71 -0.96 -4.17
C VAL A 412 -31.98 0.14 -4.95
N GLU A 413 -32.53 0.56 -6.09
CA GLU A 413 -32.04 1.70 -6.87
C GLU A 413 -32.54 3.04 -6.31
N GLY A 414 -33.78 3.08 -5.81
CA GLY A 414 -34.40 4.28 -5.23
C GLY A 414 -33.87 4.64 -3.83
N GLY A 415 -33.40 3.66 -3.06
CA GLY A 415 -32.89 3.86 -1.70
C GLY A 415 -33.98 3.89 -0.64
N HIS A 416 -33.57 3.87 0.63
CA HIS A 416 -34.48 3.70 1.78
C HIS A 416 -35.51 4.82 1.97
N GLU A 417 -35.23 6.04 1.53
CA GLU A 417 -36.17 7.17 1.62
C GLU A 417 -37.27 7.14 0.53
N ASN A 418 -37.12 6.30 -0.50
CA ASN A 418 -38.02 6.23 -1.66
C ASN A 418 -38.70 4.86 -1.81
N ILE A 419 -38.97 4.18 -0.68
CA ILE A 419 -39.53 2.83 -0.70
C ILE A 419 -41.04 2.84 -0.86
N LYS A 420 -41.52 2.04 -1.79
CA LYS A 420 -42.92 1.60 -1.85
C LYS A 420 -43.01 0.18 -1.31
N LEU A 421 -43.66 0.03 -0.15
CA LEU A 421 -43.89 -1.27 0.47
C LEU A 421 -44.92 -2.06 -0.35
N LEU A 422 -44.52 -3.20 -0.91
CA LEU A 422 -45.38 -4.16 -1.59
C LEU A 422 -45.19 -5.55 -0.96
N PRO A 423 -46.14 -6.47 -1.13
CA PRO A 423 -45.96 -7.84 -0.64
C PRO A 423 -44.71 -8.50 -1.22
N LEU A 424 -43.92 -9.15 -0.37
CA LEU A 424 -42.76 -9.95 -0.76
C LEU A 424 -42.94 -11.41 -0.34
N CYS A 425 -42.44 -12.34 -1.14
CA CYS A 425 -42.48 -13.77 -0.89
C CYS A 425 -41.08 -14.37 -1.03
N PHE A 426 -40.61 -15.04 0.03
CA PHE A 426 -39.38 -15.83 0.04
C PHE A 426 -39.69 -17.33 -0.05
N PRO A 427 -38.81 -18.14 -0.67
CA PRO A 427 -38.95 -19.59 -0.64
C PRO A 427 -38.78 -20.13 0.79
N THR A 428 -39.61 -21.09 1.17
CA THR A 428 -39.47 -21.78 2.46
C THR A 428 -38.55 -22.99 2.29
N VAL A 429 -37.45 -23.03 3.05
CA VAL A 429 -36.45 -24.10 3.00
C VAL A 429 -36.44 -24.85 4.33
N GLU A 430 -36.67 -26.17 4.32
CA GLU A 430 -36.73 -26.96 5.56
C GLU A 430 -35.36 -27.12 6.25
N LYS A 431 -34.29 -27.21 5.45
CA LYS A 431 -32.91 -27.40 5.92
C LYS A 431 -31.99 -26.42 5.19
N PRO A 432 -31.99 -25.14 5.59
CA PRO A 432 -31.16 -24.14 4.94
C PRO A 432 -29.67 -24.39 5.24
N ASP A 433 -28.82 -24.15 4.24
CA ASP A 433 -27.36 -24.16 4.40
C ASP A 433 -26.89 -22.94 5.21
N VAL A 434 -27.62 -21.82 5.08
CA VAL A 434 -27.30 -20.52 5.70
C VAL A 434 -28.55 -19.89 6.33
N SER A 435 -28.43 -19.34 7.53
CA SER A 435 -29.47 -18.48 8.12
C SER A 435 -29.03 -17.02 8.07
N VAL A 436 -29.76 -16.18 7.31
CA VAL A 436 -29.51 -14.73 7.26
C VAL A 436 -30.30 -14.04 8.37
N ILE A 437 -29.59 -13.44 9.33
CA ILE A 437 -30.19 -12.78 10.50
C ILE A 437 -30.18 -11.27 10.30
N ILE A 438 -31.36 -10.66 10.27
CA ILE A 438 -31.55 -9.20 10.11
C ILE A 438 -32.04 -8.61 11.43
N PRO A 439 -31.21 -7.85 12.19
CA PRO A 439 -31.70 -7.10 13.33
C PRO A 439 -32.53 -5.90 12.88
N ALA A 440 -33.67 -5.67 13.52
CA ALA A 440 -34.57 -4.56 13.20
C ALA A 440 -35.04 -3.83 14.47
N HIS A 441 -35.08 -2.50 14.41
CA HIS A 441 -35.70 -1.64 15.43
C HIS A 441 -36.10 -0.31 14.79
N ASN A 442 -37.41 -0.04 14.70
CA ASN A 442 -37.95 1.22 14.15
C ASN A 442 -37.32 1.64 12.81
N GLY A 443 -37.36 0.76 11.81
CA GLY A 443 -36.71 0.98 10.52
C GLY A 443 -37.27 0.06 9.44
N ILE A 444 -38.58 0.11 9.24
CA ILE A 444 -39.27 -0.73 8.25
C ILE A 444 -38.66 -0.55 6.86
N GLU A 445 -38.30 0.67 6.45
CA GLU A 445 -37.72 0.98 5.16
C GLU A 445 -36.36 0.30 4.99
N LEU A 446 -35.48 0.41 5.97
CA LEU A 446 -34.15 -0.20 5.91
C LEU A 446 -34.24 -1.73 5.92
N THR A 447 -35.13 -2.28 6.73
CA THR A 447 -35.40 -3.73 6.79
C THR A 447 -35.94 -4.24 5.46
N TYR A 448 -36.88 -3.51 4.86
CA TYR A 448 -37.46 -3.84 3.57
C TYR A 448 -36.45 -3.74 2.42
N LEU A 449 -35.56 -2.74 2.45
CA LEU A 449 -34.45 -2.61 1.50
C LEU A 449 -33.49 -3.80 1.56
N ALA A 450 -33.19 -4.28 2.77
CA ALA A 450 -32.36 -5.46 2.99
C ALA A 450 -33.02 -6.73 2.41
N LEU A 451 -34.32 -6.90 2.63
CA LEU A 451 -35.10 -8.01 2.05
C LEU A 451 -35.12 -7.96 0.51
N CYS A 452 -35.35 -6.79 -0.09
CA CYS A 452 -35.28 -6.63 -1.55
C CYS A 452 -33.87 -6.96 -2.09
N SER A 453 -32.81 -6.60 -1.35
CA SER A 453 -31.44 -6.94 -1.73
C SER A 453 -31.19 -8.44 -1.71
N LEU A 454 -31.76 -9.18 -0.75
CA LEU A 454 -31.67 -10.65 -0.71
C LEU A 454 -32.40 -11.33 -1.87
N LEU A 455 -33.53 -10.78 -2.31
CA LEU A 455 -34.26 -11.31 -3.49
C LEU A 455 -33.45 -11.20 -4.79
N LEU A 456 -32.52 -10.26 -4.87
CA LEU A 456 -31.63 -10.06 -6.02
C LEU A 456 -30.30 -10.82 -5.90
N ALA A 457 -30.05 -11.47 -4.76
CA ALA A 457 -28.78 -12.13 -4.44
C ALA A 457 -28.86 -13.64 -4.67
N GLN A 458 -29.04 -14.05 -5.94
CA GLN A 458 -29.01 -15.46 -6.31
C GLN A 458 -27.69 -16.11 -5.88
N ASN A 459 -27.80 -17.27 -5.23
CA ASN A 459 -26.68 -18.04 -4.71
C ASN A 459 -27.00 -19.54 -4.79
N ASP A 460 -25.97 -20.38 -4.83
CA ASP A 460 -26.11 -21.84 -4.82
C ASP A 460 -26.50 -22.37 -3.43
N ALA A 461 -26.12 -21.67 -2.35
CA ALA A 461 -26.49 -22.04 -0.99
C ALA A 461 -27.96 -21.71 -0.69
N SER A 462 -28.70 -22.70 -0.19
CA SER A 462 -30.07 -22.47 0.28
C SER A 462 -30.06 -21.69 1.60
N PHE A 463 -31.01 -20.77 1.77
CA PHE A 463 -31.05 -19.95 2.99
C PHE A 463 -32.45 -19.69 3.51
N GLU A 464 -32.53 -19.45 4.82
CA GLU A 464 -33.69 -18.85 5.48
C GLU A 464 -33.39 -17.40 5.89
N VAL A 465 -34.44 -16.59 6.02
CA VAL A 465 -34.33 -15.22 6.54
C VAL A 465 -35.02 -15.13 7.89
N ILE A 466 -34.26 -14.70 8.89
CA ILE A 466 -34.75 -14.48 10.26
C ILE A 466 -34.62 -13.00 10.59
N VAL A 467 -35.75 -12.32 10.78
CA VAL A 467 -35.77 -10.93 11.25
C VAL A 467 -35.92 -10.91 12.76
N VAL A 468 -35.01 -10.24 13.46
CA VAL A 468 -35.03 -10.09 14.91
C VAL A 468 -35.47 -8.67 15.26
N ASP A 469 -36.75 -8.50 15.56
CA ASP A 469 -37.36 -7.23 15.95
C ASP A 469 -37.12 -6.95 17.44
N ASP A 470 -36.26 -5.97 17.75
CA ASP A 470 -35.92 -5.57 19.11
C ASP A 470 -36.92 -4.56 19.70
N GLY A 471 -38.21 -4.86 19.60
CA GLY A 471 -39.28 -4.10 20.23
C GLY A 471 -39.72 -2.85 19.47
N SER A 472 -39.81 -2.93 18.13
CA SER A 472 -40.25 -1.82 17.29
C SER A 472 -41.68 -1.37 17.60
N THR A 473 -41.92 -0.08 17.40
CA THR A 473 -43.20 0.63 17.58
C THR A 473 -43.79 1.15 16.27
N ASP A 474 -43.00 1.17 15.20
CA ASP A 474 -43.41 1.51 13.84
C ASP A 474 -44.04 0.30 13.11
N GLU A 475 -44.20 0.43 11.79
CA GLU A 475 -44.72 -0.59 10.88
C GLU A 475 -43.87 -1.88 10.86
N THR A 476 -42.61 -1.85 11.32
CA THR A 476 -41.74 -3.04 11.45
C THR A 476 -42.42 -4.14 12.26
N ARG A 477 -43.23 -3.78 13.25
CA ARG A 477 -43.98 -4.76 14.06
C ARG A 477 -44.92 -5.64 13.22
N ALA A 478 -45.44 -5.10 12.12
CA ALA A 478 -46.39 -5.76 11.23
C ALA A 478 -45.71 -6.39 10.00
N LEU A 479 -44.39 -6.55 9.98
CA LEU A 479 -43.63 -7.04 8.82
C LEU A 479 -44.15 -8.37 8.25
N GLU A 480 -44.59 -9.30 9.11
CA GLU A 480 -45.15 -10.60 8.69
C GLU A 480 -46.47 -10.48 7.89
N THR A 481 -47.15 -9.34 7.95
CA THR A 481 -48.33 -9.09 7.11
C THR A 481 -47.96 -8.67 5.69
N LEU A 482 -46.72 -8.17 5.51
CA LEU A 482 -46.18 -7.69 4.25
C LEU A 482 -45.26 -8.73 3.58
N VAL A 483 -44.53 -9.53 4.36
CA VAL A 483 -43.50 -10.44 3.85
C VAL A 483 -43.78 -11.88 4.28
N GLN A 484 -43.89 -12.77 3.31
CA GLN A 484 -44.11 -14.20 3.49
C GLN A 484 -42.80 -15.00 3.31
N GLY A 485 -42.74 -16.18 3.92
CA GLY A 485 -41.58 -17.08 3.81
C GLY A 485 -40.37 -16.67 4.65
N ILE A 486 -40.56 -15.77 5.63
CA ILE A 486 -39.54 -15.34 6.60
C ILE A 486 -39.95 -15.72 8.03
N ASN A 487 -38.97 -15.79 8.93
CA ASN A 487 -39.19 -16.00 10.36
C ASN A 487 -38.97 -14.68 11.12
N VAL A 488 -39.96 -14.20 11.90
CA VAL A 488 -39.81 -12.98 12.71
C VAL A 488 -39.78 -13.31 14.20
N VAL A 489 -38.65 -13.03 14.85
CA VAL A 489 -38.45 -13.19 16.29
C VAL A 489 -38.58 -11.83 16.97
N ARG A 490 -39.57 -11.67 17.85
CA ARG A 490 -39.84 -10.39 18.53
C ARG A 490 -39.39 -10.40 19.99
N ASN A 491 -38.65 -9.38 20.40
CA ASN A 491 -38.34 -9.12 21.81
C ASN A 491 -39.40 -8.21 22.43
N ARG A 492 -39.83 -8.52 23.66
CA ARG A 492 -40.84 -7.72 24.38
C ARG A 492 -40.31 -6.38 24.92
N THR A 493 -39.00 -6.25 25.06
CA THR A 493 -38.32 -5.05 25.56
C THR A 493 -37.05 -4.83 24.74
N PRO A 494 -36.80 -3.60 24.23
CA PRO A 494 -35.57 -3.28 23.53
C PRO A 494 -34.39 -3.57 24.44
N SER A 495 -33.46 -4.41 23.99
CA SER A 495 -32.30 -4.79 24.79
C SER A 495 -31.10 -3.89 24.51
N GLY A 496 -31.12 -3.15 23.39
CA GLY A 496 -30.01 -2.27 22.98
C GLY A 496 -28.71 -3.03 22.71
N SER A 497 -28.76 -4.35 22.56
CA SER A 497 -27.61 -5.25 22.45
C SER A 497 -27.79 -6.23 21.29
N SER A 498 -26.70 -6.76 20.73
CA SER A 498 -26.74 -7.82 19.70
C SER A 498 -27.08 -9.22 20.28
N ALA A 499 -27.22 -9.34 21.60
CA ALA A 499 -27.48 -10.60 22.29
C ALA A 499 -28.76 -11.35 21.84
N PRO A 500 -29.87 -10.69 21.47
CA PRO A 500 -31.05 -11.38 20.96
C PRO A 500 -30.85 -12.04 19.59
N ALA A 501 -30.09 -11.40 18.69
CA ALA A 501 -29.71 -12.00 17.40
C ALA A 501 -28.88 -13.27 17.61
N MET A 502 -27.99 -13.26 18.60
CA MET A 502 -27.19 -14.42 19.00
C MET A 502 -28.03 -15.56 19.61
N ARG A 503 -29.15 -15.23 20.29
CA ARG A 503 -30.10 -16.23 20.83
C ARG A 503 -31.01 -16.82 19.75
N ALA A 504 -31.36 -16.05 18.72
CA ALA A 504 -32.08 -16.56 17.55
C ALA A 504 -31.22 -17.56 16.77
N ARG A 505 -29.94 -17.24 16.55
CA ARG A 505 -28.94 -18.15 15.96
C ARG A 505 -28.92 -19.52 16.64
N ASN A 506 -28.87 -19.57 17.96
CA ASN A 506 -28.78 -20.84 18.71
C ASN A 506 -30.08 -21.66 18.74
N ARG A 507 -31.23 -21.08 18.38
CA ARG A 507 -32.53 -21.80 18.31
C ARG A 507 -32.78 -22.45 16.96
N HIS A 508 -32.19 -21.92 15.90
CA HIS A 508 -32.36 -22.39 14.52
C HIS A 508 -31.13 -23.13 13.95
N ALA A 509 -29.96 -23.04 14.59
CA ALA A 509 -28.79 -23.81 14.18
C ALA A 509 -28.97 -25.32 14.43
N ALA A 510 -29.12 -26.09 13.35
CA ALA A 510 -28.84 -27.53 13.37
C ALA A 510 -27.33 -27.78 13.60
N PRO A 511 -26.94 -28.88 14.27
CA PRO A 511 -25.57 -29.08 14.74
C PRO A 511 -24.68 -29.65 13.64
N THR A 512 -24.23 -28.84 12.68
CA THR A 512 -23.26 -29.30 11.68
C THR A 512 -22.27 -28.21 11.29
N TRP A 513 -21.34 -27.90 12.19
CA TRP A 513 -19.98 -27.47 11.84
C TRP A 513 -19.03 -28.14 12.83
N ARG A 514 -18.42 -29.27 12.42
CA ARG A 514 -17.25 -29.86 13.10
C ARG A 514 -16.03 -29.51 12.27
N SER A 515 -15.15 -28.72 12.91
CA SER A 515 -13.71 -28.47 12.70
C SER A 515 -13.15 -28.61 11.29
#